data_AF-A0AAN7ZNR3-F1
#
_entry.id   AF-A0AAN7ZNR3-F1
#
_cell.length_a   1.000
_cell.length_b   1.000
_cell.length_c   1.000
_cell.angle_alpha   90.00
_cell.angle_beta   90.00
_cell.angle_gamma   90.00
#
_symmetry.space_group_name_H-M   'P 1'
#
loop_
_entity.id
_entity.type
_entity.pdbx_description
1 polymer ?
#
loop_
_entity_poly.entity_id
_entity_poly.type
_entity_poly.pdbx_seq_one_letter_code
_entity_poly.pdbx_strand_id
1 'polypeptide(L)'
;MKTELAIVIFTAITQLTQSTFFDSSDVICSQKLKVSRELFDSWFHGTTLEITDVNDKLIDDYMICWMQERKFTNKDGEINYDNLYEWVRKDVYRYFGKDITTHPLEERKEIAAKIIPECQAEVGFDKFINNKEIAAYNCIATKIEKV
;
A
#
# COMPACT_ATOMS: atom_id res chain seq x y z
N MET A 1 -32.11 -29.51 14.12
CA MET A 1 -30.92 -29.66 13.26
C MET A 1 -31.03 -28.88 11.92
N LYS A 2 -31.54 -27.64 11.89
CA LYS A 2 -31.53 -26.82 10.66
C LYS A 2 -31.02 -25.39 10.90
N THR A 3 -31.11 -24.91 12.13
CA THR A 3 -30.76 -23.53 12.51
C THR A 3 -29.27 -23.35 12.78
N GLU A 4 -28.57 -24.36 13.30
CA GLU A 4 -27.15 -24.26 13.67
C GLU A 4 -26.22 -24.29 12.45
N LEU A 5 -26.59 -25.03 11.39
CA LEU A 5 -25.80 -25.10 10.15
C LEU A 5 -25.83 -23.78 9.37
N ALA A 6 -26.95 -23.04 9.44
CA ALA A 6 -27.10 -21.76 8.76
C ALA A 6 -26.22 -20.66 9.38
N ILE A 7 -26.05 -20.68 10.71
CA ILE A 7 -25.22 -19.70 11.41
C ILE A 7 -23.74 -19.92 11.07
N VAL A 8 -23.27 -21.17 11.04
CA VAL A 8 -21.86 -21.50 10.71
C VAL A 8 -21.49 -21.11 9.27
N ILE A 9 -22.41 -21.25 8.32
CA ILE A 9 -22.18 -20.83 6.93
C ILE A 9 -22.14 -19.30 6.82
N PHE A 10 -22.96 -18.58 7.60
CA PHE A 10 -22.97 -17.12 7.58
C PHE A 10 -21.70 -16.50 8.18
N THR A 11 -21.13 -17.08 9.25
CA THR A 11 -19.85 -16.61 9.81
C THR A 11 -18.66 -16.88 8.90
N ALA A 12 -18.66 -18.01 8.19
CA ALA A 12 -17.62 -18.31 7.20
C ALA A 12 -17.64 -17.32 6.02
N ILE A 13 -18.84 -16.91 5.58
CA ILE A 13 -19.00 -15.92 4.49
C ILE A 13 -18.62 -14.51 4.94
N THR A 14 -18.92 -14.11 6.19
CA THR A 14 -18.53 -12.78 6.69
C THR A 14 -17.03 -12.66 7.01
N GLN A 15 -16.36 -13.77 7.37
CA GLN A 15 -14.89 -13.80 7.47
C GLN A 15 -14.19 -13.76 6.10
N LEU A 16 -14.84 -14.20 5.03
CA LEU A 16 -14.32 -14.10 3.66
C LEU A 16 -14.35 -12.66 3.11
N THR A 17 -15.13 -11.75 3.69
CA THR A 17 -15.38 -10.41 3.12
C THR A 17 -14.54 -9.26 3.71
N GLN A 18 -13.74 -9.48 4.75
CA GLN A 18 -12.72 -8.49 5.15
C GLN A 18 -11.52 -8.62 4.21
N SER A 19 -11.71 -8.23 2.94
CA SER A 19 -10.62 -8.13 1.97
C SER A 19 -9.61 -7.08 2.46
N THR A 20 -8.39 -7.51 2.73
CA THR A 20 -7.21 -6.68 3.01
C THR A 20 -6.61 -6.06 1.75
N PHE A 21 -7.08 -6.45 0.55
CA PHE A 21 -6.82 -5.64 -0.64
C PHE A 21 -7.42 -4.25 -0.42
N PHE A 22 -6.52 -3.29 -0.40
CA PHE A 22 -6.73 -1.93 0.01
C PHE A 22 -7.36 -1.10 -1.12
N ASP A 23 -7.07 -1.47 -2.37
CA ASP A 23 -7.65 -0.86 -3.58
C ASP A 23 -7.63 -1.75 -4.84
N SER A 24 -8.09 -1.20 -5.98
CA SER A 24 -8.18 -1.90 -7.26
C SER A 24 -6.82 -2.29 -7.86
N SER A 25 -5.76 -1.55 -7.54
CA SER A 25 -4.40 -1.82 -8.03
C SER A 25 -3.88 -3.11 -7.40
N ASP A 26 -4.17 -3.33 -6.12
CA ASP A 26 -3.77 -4.56 -5.44
C ASP A 26 -4.43 -5.80 -6.08
N VAL A 27 -5.71 -5.68 -6.43
CA VAL A 27 -6.45 -6.74 -7.12
C VAL A 27 -5.85 -7.03 -8.49
N ILE A 28 -5.58 -5.99 -9.29
CA ILE A 28 -5.02 -6.13 -10.64
C ILE A 28 -3.64 -6.81 -10.58
N CYS A 29 -2.75 -6.32 -9.71
CA CYS A 29 -1.39 -6.85 -9.62
C CYS A 29 -1.34 -8.27 -9.06
N SER A 30 -2.19 -8.57 -8.06
CA SER A 30 -2.30 -9.92 -7.53
C SER A 30 -2.78 -10.92 -8.59
N GLN A 31 -3.76 -10.53 -9.41
CA GLN A 31 -4.22 -11.37 -10.52
C GLN A 31 -3.15 -11.58 -11.59
N LYS A 32 -2.46 -10.51 -12.01
CA LYS A 32 -1.39 -10.57 -13.01
C LYS A 32 -0.25 -11.50 -12.58
N LEU A 33 0.12 -11.45 -11.30
CA LEU A 33 1.26 -12.17 -10.74
C LEU A 33 0.86 -13.49 -10.05
N LYS A 34 -0.43 -13.85 -10.06
CA LYS A 34 -0.99 -15.04 -9.40
C LYS A 34 -0.66 -15.09 -7.90
N VAL A 35 -0.63 -13.94 -7.26
CA VAL A 35 -0.44 -13.81 -5.81
C VAL A 35 -1.76 -14.16 -5.13
N SER A 36 -1.74 -15.19 -4.29
CA SER A 36 -2.90 -15.52 -3.47
C SER A 36 -3.08 -14.46 -2.38
N ARG A 37 -4.29 -14.35 -1.86
CA ARG A 37 -4.57 -13.46 -0.72
C ARG A 37 -3.69 -13.80 0.49
N GLU A 38 -3.59 -15.09 0.82
CA GLU A 38 -2.78 -15.54 1.96
C GLU A 38 -1.31 -15.13 1.81
N LEU A 39 -0.79 -15.18 0.58
CA LEU A 39 0.56 -14.74 0.28
C LEU A 39 0.69 -13.22 0.37
N PHE A 40 -0.24 -12.46 -0.20
CA PHE A 40 -0.26 -11.01 -0.08
C PHE A 40 -0.30 -10.55 1.39
N ASP A 41 -1.21 -11.14 2.18
CA ASP A 41 -1.38 -10.83 3.60
C ASP A 41 -0.11 -11.20 4.40
N SER A 42 0.66 -12.20 3.96
CA SER A 42 1.92 -12.60 4.63
C SER A 42 3.07 -11.60 4.44
N TRP A 43 2.99 -10.71 3.45
CA TRP A 43 4.04 -9.72 3.19
C TRP A 43 4.04 -8.57 4.20
N PHE A 44 2.93 -8.37 4.89
CA PHE A 44 2.73 -7.30 5.87
C PHE A 44 2.66 -7.91 7.27
N HIS A 45 3.52 -7.48 8.18
CA HIS A 45 3.48 -7.93 9.58
C HIS A 45 2.69 -6.97 10.47
N GLY A 46 1.65 -7.46 11.16
CA GLY A 46 1.00 -6.74 12.27
C GLY A 46 0.06 -5.60 11.86
N THR A 47 0.05 -4.52 12.63
CA THR A 47 -0.72 -3.29 12.33
C THR A 47 0.03 -2.33 11.40
N THR A 48 1.26 -2.66 11.04
CA THR A 48 2.13 -1.83 10.22
C THR A 48 2.05 -2.26 8.76
N LEU A 49 1.98 -1.29 7.85
CA LEU A 49 2.01 -1.52 6.40
C LEU A 49 3.42 -1.82 5.88
N GLU A 50 4.39 -2.10 6.73
CA GLU A 50 5.77 -2.33 6.32
C GLU A 50 5.95 -3.72 5.70
N ILE A 51 6.60 -3.76 4.53
CA ILE A 51 7.00 -4.99 3.84
C ILE A 51 8.39 -5.39 4.34
N THR A 52 8.51 -6.48 5.09
CA THR A 52 9.78 -6.84 5.75
C THR A 52 10.65 -7.82 4.95
N ASP A 53 10.07 -8.59 4.02
CA ASP A 53 10.85 -9.50 3.15
C ASP A 53 11.22 -8.81 1.83
N VAL A 54 12.24 -7.95 1.90
CA VAL A 54 12.66 -7.08 0.79
C VAL A 54 13.52 -7.78 -0.28
N ASN A 55 13.74 -9.10 -0.19
CA ASN A 55 14.57 -9.86 -1.14
C ASN A 55 13.77 -10.86 -1.99
N ASP A 56 12.44 -10.88 -1.86
CA ASP A 56 11.59 -11.73 -2.71
C ASP A 56 11.27 -11.02 -4.03
N LYS A 57 11.75 -11.61 -5.13
CA LYS A 57 11.49 -11.11 -6.49
C LYS A 57 10.00 -10.95 -6.80
N LEU A 58 9.14 -11.80 -6.23
CA LEU A 58 7.69 -11.70 -6.42
C LEU A 58 7.14 -10.41 -5.80
N ILE A 59 7.67 -10.00 -4.65
CA ILE A 59 7.29 -8.75 -3.98
C ILE A 59 7.81 -7.56 -4.77
N ASP A 60 9.04 -7.63 -5.30
CA ASP A 60 9.56 -6.60 -6.21
C ASP A 60 8.67 -6.41 -7.44
N ASP A 61 8.36 -7.50 -8.14
CA ASP A 61 7.51 -7.49 -9.33
C ASP A 61 6.10 -6.97 -9.00
N TYR A 62 5.58 -7.31 -7.81
CA TYR A 62 4.32 -6.79 -7.32
C TYR A 62 4.37 -5.28 -7.09
N MET A 63 5.39 -4.77 -6.41
CA MET A 63 5.50 -3.34 -6.11
C MET A 63 5.72 -2.50 -7.37
N ILE A 64 6.48 -3.01 -8.35
CA ILE A 64 6.59 -2.38 -9.67
C ILE A 64 5.21 -2.30 -10.34
N CYS A 65 4.47 -3.41 -10.38
CA CYS A 65 3.12 -3.43 -10.93
C CYS A 65 2.22 -2.42 -10.20
N TRP A 66 2.24 -2.43 -8.87
CA TRP A 66 1.38 -1.61 -8.04
C TRP A 66 1.65 -0.11 -8.26
N MET A 67 2.93 0.31 -8.28
CA MET A 67 3.29 1.71 -8.57
C MET A 67 2.90 2.14 -9.98
N GLN A 68 2.97 1.24 -10.96
CA GLN A 68 2.58 1.53 -12.35
C GLN A 68 1.05 1.63 -12.52
N GLU A 69 0.28 0.73 -11.91
CA GLU A 69 -1.20 0.79 -11.95
C GLU A 69 -1.72 2.06 -11.27
N ARG A 70 -1.04 2.52 -10.21
CA ARG A 70 -1.32 3.79 -9.55
C ARG A 70 -0.73 5.01 -10.26
N LYS A 71 0.02 4.79 -11.34
CA LYS A 71 0.69 5.82 -12.14
C LYS A 71 1.66 6.68 -11.32
N PHE A 72 2.25 6.11 -10.26
CA PHE A 72 3.37 6.73 -9.54
C PHE A 72 4.64 6.63 -10.34
N THR A 73 4.76 5.57 -11.13
CA THR A 73 5.85 5.40 -12.09
C THR A 73 5.28 5.10 -13.47
N ASN A 74 6.01 5.49 -14.52
CA ASN A 74 5.75 5.00 -15.87
C ASN A 74 6.47 3.65 -16.10
N LYS A 75 6.41 3.13 -17.32
CA LYS A 75 7.05 1.84 -17.68
C LYS A 75 8.58 1.85 -17.56
N ASP A 76 9.18 3.04 -17.63
CA ASP A 76 10.63 3.24 -17.51
C ASP A 76 11.05 3.52 -16.06
N GLY A 77 10.10 3.52 -15.12
CA GLY A 77 10.35 3.81 -13.70
C GLY A 77 10.49 5.31 -13.39
N GLU A 78 10.16 6.20 -14.32
CA GLU A 78 10.14 7.65 -14.08
C GLU A 78 8.99 8.00 -13.15
N ILE A 79 9.29 8.78 -12.11
CA ILE A 79 8.35 9.09 -11.04
C ILE A 79 7.41 10.23 -11.45
N ASN A 80 6.11 10.01 -11.28
CA ASN A 80 5.08 11.04 -11.29
C ASN A 80 4.83 11.50 -9.84
N TYR A 81 5.51 12.57 -9.45
CA TYR A 81 5.41 13.13 -8.11
C TYR A 81 4.00 13.62 -7.79
N ASP A 82 3.27 14.19 -8.75
CA ASP A 82 1.90 14.67 -8.51
C ASP A 82 0.99 13.55 -8.00
N ASN A 83 1.05 12.37 -8.63
CA ASN A 83 0.28 11.21 -8.20
C ASN A 83 0.78 10.66 -6.85
N LEU A 84 2.09 10.68 -6.60
CA LEU A 84 2.67 10.25 -5.32
C LEU A 84 2.23 11.14 -4.15
N TYR A 85 2.26 12.46 -4.34
CA TYR A 85 1.75 13.44 -3.37
C TYR A 85 0.25 13.27 -3.13
N GLU A 86 -0.53 13.07 -4.18
CA GLU A 86 -1.98 12.84 -4.06
C GLU A 86 -2.31 11.56 -3.29
N TRP A 87 -1.53 10.50 -3.47
CA TRP A 87 -1.69 9.25 -2.72
C TRP A 87 -1.47 9.43 -1.22
N VAL A 88 -0.38 10.09 -0.82
CA VAL A 88 -0.13 10.40 0.59
C VAL A 88 -1.27 11.25 1.16
N ARG A 89 -1.74 12.24 0.40
CA ARG A 89 -2.81 13.14 0.83
C ARG A 89 -4.15 12.43 1.04
N LYS A 90 -4.51 11.46 0.18
CA LYS A 90 -5.87 10.89 0.13
C LYS A 90 -5.98 9.49 0.71
N ASP A 91 -4.99 8.64 0.44
CA ASP A 91 -5.17 7.19 0.53
C ASP A 91 -4.36 6.59 1.68
N VAL A 92 -3.15 7.08 1.94
CA VAL A 92 -2.29 6.46 2.97
C VAL A 92 -2.90 6.51 4.36
N TYR A 93 -3.58 7.60 4.73
CA TYR A 93 -4.26 7.72 6.02
C TYR A 93 -5.39 6.71 6.19
N ARG A 94 -6.06 6.32 5.10
CA ARG A 94 -7.10 5.29 5.12
C ARG A 94 -6.55 3.94 5.56
N TYR A 95 -5.28 3.66 5.26
CA TYR A 95 -4.63 2.39 5.56
C TYR A 95 -4.15 2.27 7.00
N PHE A 96 -3.93 3.39 7.69
CA PHE A 96 -3.53 3.38 9.11
C PHE A 96 -4.69 3.40 10.09
N GLY A 97 -5.94 3.30 9.62
CA GLY A 97 -7.12 3.42 10.48
C GLY A 97 -7.22 4.77 11.20
N LYS A 98 -6.36 5.75 10.84
CA LYS A 98 -6.49 7.14 11.26
C LYS A 98 -7.73 7.65 10.56
N ASP A 99 -8.70 8.09 11.34
CA ASP A 99 -9.93 8.61 10.80
C ASP A 99 -9.59 9.66 9.73
N ILE A 100 -10.23 9.63 8.57
CA ILE A 100 -10.09 10.68 7.55
C ILE A 100 -10.59 12.04 8.11
N THR A 101 -11.02 12.10 9.36
CA THR A 101 -11.27 13.33 10.12
C THR A 101 -10.08 13.80 10.98
N THR A 102 -9.08 12.96 11.26
CA THR A 102 -7.99 13.28 12.22
C THR A 102 -7.04 14.38 11.72
N HIS A 103 -6.82 14.46 10.41
CA HIS A 103 -6.06 15.55 9.77
C HIS A 103 -6.90 16.15 8.64
N PRO A 104 -7.20 17.46 8.63
CA PRO A 104 -7.78 18.15 7.49
C PRO A 104 -6.93 18.00 6.22
N LEU A 105 -7.55 18.20 5.06
CA LEU A 105 -6.91 17.97 3.75
C LEU A 105 -5.63 18.81 3.55
N GLU A 106 -5.60 20.04 4.05
CA GLU A 106 -4.42 20.92 3.97
C GLU A 106 -3.27 20.41 4.84
N GLU A 107 -3.55 19.91 6.04
CA GLU A 107 -2.52 19.35 6.93
C GLU A 107 -1.86 18.11 6.29
N ARG A 108 -2.65 17.24 5.64
CA ARG A 108 -2.09 16.09 4.90
C ARG A 108 -1.22 16.49 3.73
N LYS A 109 -1.54 17.62 3.08
CA LYS A 109 -0.73 18.16 1.99
C LYS A 109 0.62 18.64 2.52
N GLU A 110 0.64 19.30 3.68
CA GLU A 110 1.87 19.69 4.37
C GLU A 110 2.69 18.47 4.80
N ILE A 111 2.04 17.43 5.34
CA ILE A 111 2.70 16.18 5.72
C ILE A 111 3.30 15.48 4.51
N ALA A 112 2.57 15.40 3.39
CA ALA A 112 3.10 14.85 2.14
C ALA A 112 4.31 15.65 1.63
N ALA A 113 4.21 16.99 1.63
CA ALA A 113 5.29 17.92 1.25
C ALA A 113 6.56 17.76 2.09
N LYS A 114 6.42 17.30 3.34
CA LYS A 114 7.54 16.99 4.23
C LYS A 114 8.09 15.58 4.00
N ILE A 115 7.23 14.56 4.01
CA ILE A 115 7.65 13.15 4.06
C ILE A 115 8.27 12.68 2.75
N ILE A 116 7.70 13.07 1.60
CA ILE A 116 8.19 12.56 0.30
C ILE A 116 9.64 12.99 0.04
N PRO A 117 10.05 14.27 0.22
CA PRO A 117 11.45 14.67 0.07
C PRO A 117 12.39 14.01 1.09
N GLU A 118 11.95 13.80 2.33
CA GLU A 118 12.75 13.08 3.33
C GLU A 118 13.03 11.64 2.88
N CYS A 119 12.00 10.93 2.43
CA CYS A 119 12.17 9.56 1.92
C CYS A 119 12.96 9.50 0.63
N GLN A 120 12.82 10.50 -0.24
CA GLN A 120 13.63 10.64 -1.43
C GLN A 120 15.12 10.70 -1.08
N ALA A 121 15.49 11.55 -0.12
CA ALA A 121 16.87 11.69 0.32
C ALA A 121 17.39 10.45 1.06
N GLU A 122 16.56 9.83 1.90
CA GLU A 122 16.91 8.66 2.72
C GLU A 122 17.12 7.39 1.88
N VAL A 123 16.23 7.14 0.91
CA VAL A 123 16.27 5.95 0.03
C VAL A 123 17.12 6.20 -1.23
N GLY A 124 17.26 7.45 -1.64
CA GLY A 124 18.06 7.85 -2.79
C GLY A 124 17.39 7.58 -4.13
N PHE A 125 16.10 7.88 -4.28
CA PHE A 125 15.44 7.99 -5.58
C PHE A 125 15.33 9.46 -6.02
N ASP A 126 15.05 9.72 -7.28
CA ASP A 126 14.82 11.09 -7.78
C ASP A 126 13.93 11.03 -9.01
N LYS A 127 14.44 11.39 -10.20
CA LYS A 127 13.68 11.26 -11.45
C LYS A 127 13.18 9.83 -11.70
N PHE A 128 13.96 8.82 -11.30
CA PHE A 128 13.63 7.40 -11.47
C PHE A 128 13.69 6.65 -10.14
N ILE A 129 12.81 5.68 -9.96
CA ILE A 129 12.73 4.87 -8.74
C ILE A 129 13.90 3.86 -8.64
N ASN A 130 14.37 3.32 -9.76
CA ASN A 130 15.56 2.44 -9.85
C ASN A 130 15.55 1.23 -8.90
N ASN A 131 14.51 0.39 -8.95
CA ASN A 131 14.37 -0.81 -8.12
C ASN A 131 14.32 -0.52 -6.60
N LYS A 132 13.79 0.65 -6.21
CA LYS A 132 13.63 1.08 -4.81
C LYS A 132 12.17 1.21 -4.39
N GLU A 133 11.26 0.55 -5.10
CA GLU A 133 9.81 0.65 -4.92
C GLU A 133 9.42 0.27 -3.48
N ILE A 134 9.92 -0.86 -2.97
CA ILE A 134 9.66 -1.31 -1.59
C ILE A 134 10.25 -0.33 -0.57
N ALA A 135 11.51 0.07 -0.74
CA ALA A 135 12.19 0.97 0.19
C ALA A 135 11.51 2.34 0.26
N ALA A 136 11.09 2.89 -0.88
CA ALA A 136 10.36 4.15 -0.95
C ALA A 136 8.98 4.03 -0.28
N TYR A 137 8.24 2.95 -0.57
CA TYR A 137 6.95 2.68 0.04
C TYR A 137 7.04 2.56 1.56
N ASN A 138 7.95 1.70 2.05
CA ASN A 138 8.16 1.49 3.49
C ASN A 138 8.53 2.81 4.19
N CYS A 139 9.46 3.59 3.63
CA CYS A 139 9.84 4.86 4.23
C CYS A 139 8.63 5.80 4.39
N ILE A 140 7.81 5.94 3.33
CA ILE A 140 6.64 6.82 3.35
C ILE A 140 5.61 6.30 4.36
N ALA A 141 5.29 5.02 4.32
CA ALA A 141 4.35 4.38 5.24
C ALA A 141 4.78 4.56 6.71
N THR A 142 6.02 4.20 7.05
CA THR A 142 6.56 4.30 8.42
C THR A 142 6.59 5.75 8.92
N LYS A 143 6.91 6.74 8.07
CA LYS A 143 6.90 8.14 8.50
C LYS A 143 5.47 8.63 8.75
N ILE A 144 4.49 8.25 7.93
CA ILE A 144 3.08 8.65 8.12
C ILE A 144 2.46 8.01 9.35
N GLU A 145 2.83 6.77 9.67
CA GLU A 145 2.40 6.11 10.91
C GLU A 145 2.79 6.94 12.14
N LYS A 146 3.98 7.55 12.12
CA LYS A 146 4.56 8.33 13.23
C LYS A 146 4.05 9.76 13.35
N VAL A 147 3.30 10.27 12.38
CA VAL A 147 2.69 11.62 12.42
C VAL A 147 1.40 11.60 13.21
#